data_AF-A0A1G9IHK8-F1
#
_entry.id   AF-A0A1G9IHK8-F1
#
_cell.length_a   1.000
_cell.length_b   1.000
_cell.length_c   1.000
_cell.angle_alpha   90.00
_cell.angle_beta   90.00
_cell.angle_gamma   90.00
#
_symmetry.space_group_name_H-M   'P 1'
#
loop_
_entity.id
_entity.type
_entity.pdbx_description
1 polymer ?
#
loop_
_entity_poly.entity_id
_entity_poly.type
_entity_poly.pdbx_seq_one_letter_code
_entity_poly.pdbx_strand_id
1 'polypeptide(L)'
;MSKKLEEIIDFMIDEKGSPVEINNMEAWALIWDATDNVHYYNDKFIRCKELIETGDKIFLIDENHTYLIISQVALKENHYRARLRKCNQLLLKEIPGEEVIVGYDPMGRPIYEYTDPQDIYFPAIAENRAMDIKSNQPIVLLENEIMAILQDNIENREHFIEDERFKVVGKEYRVIGVGRLQNGLITIKGELV
;
A
#
# COMPACT_ATOMS: atom_id res chain seq x y z
N MET A 1 36.14 -0.32 -11.55
CA MET A 1 35.15 0.63 -12.14
C MET A 1 33.90 0.79 -11.27
N SER A 2 33.42 -0.23 -10.54
CA SER A 2 32.18 -0.13 -9.72
C SER A 2 32.26 0.86 -8.55
N LYS A 3 33.36 0.88 -7.79
CA LYS A 3 33.48 1.70 -6.57
C LYS A 3 33.31 3.21 -6.80
N LYS A 4 33.80 3.72 -7.93
CA LYS A 4 33.64 5.15 -8.28
C LYS A 4 32.19 5.49 -8.63
N LEU A 5 31.44 4.54 -9.18
CA LEU A 5 30.03 4.75 -9.52
C LEU A 5 29.16 4.69 -8.27
N GLU A 6 29.45 3.76 -7.35
CA GLU A 6 28.84 3.68 -6.01
C GLU A 6 28.96 5.02 -5.27
N GLU A 7 30.17 5.56 -5.16
CA GLU A 7 30.44 6.85 -4.50
C GLU A 7 29.67 8.02 -5.16
N ILE A 8 29.49 8.00 -6.49
CA ILE A 8 28.71 9.03 -7.20
C ILE A 8 27.22 8.90 -6.87
N ILE A 9 26.69 7.68 -6.80
CA ILE A 9 25.28 7.45 -6.49
C ILE A 9 24.99 7.82 -5.03
N ASP A 10 25.88 7.44 -4.11
CA ASP A 10 25.80 7.83 -2.71
C ASP A 10 25.70 9.36 -2.59
N PHE A 11 26.63 10.06 -3.24
CA PHE A 11 26.64 11.53 -3.29
C PHE A 11 25.34 12.10 -3.89
N MET A 12 24.80 11.48 -4.95
CA MET A 12 23.54 11.91 -5.54
C MET A 12 22.36 11.74 -4.58
N ILE A 13 22.29 10.61 -3.85
CA ILE A 13 21.22 10.40 -2.87
C ILE A 13 21.34 11.44 -1.74
N ASP A 14 22.56 11.70 -1.27
CA ASP A 14 22.77 12.58 -0.13
C ASP A 14 22.52 14.08 -0.50
N GLU A 15 22.82 14.50 -1.73
CA GLU A 15 22.69 15.91 -2.16
C GLU A 15 21.42 16.22 -2.97
N LYS A 16 20.84 15.21 -3.63
CA LYS A 16 19.71 15.35 -4.57
C LYS A 16 18.58 14.35 -4.32
N GLY A 17 18.72 13.49 -3.31
CA GLY A 17 17.63 12.62 -2.90
C GLY A 17 16.44 13.43 -2.40
N SER A 18 15.26 12.83 -2.51
CA SER A 18 14.06 13.29 -1.82
C SER A 18 13.93 12.56 -0.48
N PRO A 19 13.40 13.22 0.55
CA PRO A 19 13.05 12.58 1.80
C PRO A 19 11.81 11.70 1.59
N VAL A 20 11.89 10.46 2.07
CA VAL A 20 10.82 9.45 1.94
C VAL A 20 10.66 8.69 3.25
N GLU A 21 9.50 8.06 3.43
CA GLU A 21 9.34 7.05 4.48
C GLU A 21 9.12 5.68 3.85
N ILE A 22 9.95 4.71 4.22
CA ILE A 22 9.86 3.31 3.81
C ILE A 22 9.25 2.53 4.98
N ASN A 23 8.02 2.07 4.83
CA ASN A 23 7.26 1.44 5.91
C ASN A 23 7.27 2.26 7.22
N ASN A 24 7.10 3.58 7.11
CA ASN A 24 7.15 4.57 8.19
C ASN A 24 8.55 4.82 8.80
N MET A 25 9.63 4.34 8.17
CA MET A 25 11.01 4.69 8.55
C MET A 25 11.55 5.74 7.60
N GLU A 26 12.05 6.85 8.14
CA GLU A 26 12.65 7.93 7.34
C GLU A 26 13.90 7.45 6.59
N ALA A 27 13.98 7.83 5.31
CA ALA A 27 15.08 7.52 4.41
C ALA A 27 15.25 8.60 3.34
N TRP A 28 16.32 8.49 2.55
CA TRP A 28 16.60 9.34 1.40
C TRP A 28 16.70 8.51 0.14
N ALA A 29 16.00 8.93 -0.91
CA ALA A 29 15.99 8.19 -2.15
C ALA A 29 15.95 9.09 -3.38
N LEU A 30 16.58 8.64 -4.47
CA LEU A 30 16.37 9.24 -5.78
C LEU A 30 15.04 8.76 -6.33
N ILE A 31 14.16 9.71 -6.65
CA ILE A 31 12.84 9.47 -7.22
C ILE A 31 12.75 10.16 -8.57
N TRP A 32 12.25 9.45 -9.58
CA TRP A 32 11.96 10.04 -10.89
C TRP A 32 10.81 9.31 -11.56
N ASP A 33 10.12 9.98 -12.48
CA ASP A 33 8.98 9.39 -13.19
C ASP A 33 9.43 8.22 -14.07
N ALA A 34 8.61 7.18 -14.15
CA ALA A 34 8.94 5.97 -14.90
C ALA A 34 8.88 6.15 -16.42
N THR A 35 8.35 7.29 -16.87
CA THR A 35 8.10 7.61 -18.28
C THR A 35 8.04 9.12 -18.43
N ASP A 36 8.59 9.64 -19.52
CA ASP A 36 8.57 11.08 -19.85
C ASP A 36 7.22 11.51 -20.45
N ASN A 37 6.35 10.56 -20.79
CA ASN A 37 5.03 10.82 -21.37
C ASN A 37 3.92 10.76 -20.31
N VAL A 38 2.81 11.43 -20.57
CA VAL A 38 1.61 11.30 -19.74
C VAL A 38 1.05 9.88 -19.88
N HIS A 39 1.05 9.12 -18.78
CA HIS A 39 0.48 7.79 -18.71
C HIS A 39 -0.66 7.71 -17.69
N TYR A 40 -1.50 6.69 -17.84
CA TYR A 40 -2.62 6.41 -16.94
C TYR A 40 -2.17 6.14 -15.51
N TYR A 41 -1.01 5.51 -15.35
CA TYR A 41 -0.42 5.21 -14.05
C TYR A 41 0.68 6.22 -13.73
N ASN A 42 0.59 6.83 -12.54
CA ASN A 42 1.63 7.70 -12.00
C ASN A 42 2.76 6.85 -11.38
N ASP A 43 3.44 6.10 -12.23
CA ASP A 43 4.52 5.21 -11.82
C ASP A 43 5.84 5.98 -11.73
N LYS A 44 6.61 5.69 -10.69
CA LYS A 44 7.93 6.27 -10.45
C LYS A 44 8.97 5.17 -10.28
N PHE A 45 10.24 5.50 -10.42
CA PHE A 45 11.33 4.67 -9.97
C PHE A 45 11.89 5.22 -8.66
N ILE A 46 12.35 4.31 -7.82
CA ILE A 46 13.11 4.60 -6.60
C ILE A 46 14.50 3.99 -6.69
N ARG A 47 15.50 4.71 -6.20
CA ARG A 47 16.82 4.16 -5.87
C ARG A 47 17.28 4.64 -4.49
N CYS A 48 17.62 3.72 -3.60
CA CYS A 48 17.97 3.98 -2.20
C CYS A 48 19.04 3.01 -1.68
N LYS A 49 19.60 3.31 -0.50
CA LYS A 49 20.57 2.45 0.20
C LYS A 49 19.86 1.44 1.11
N GLU A 50 18.70 1.83 1.61
CA GLU A 50 17.85 1.07 2.51
C GLU A 50 17.28 -0.15 1.79
N LEU A 51 17.26 -1.28 2.49
CA LEU A 51 16.63 -2.50 2.00
C LEU A 51 15.14 -2.21 1.73
N ILE A 52 14.72 -2.53 0.52
CA ILE A 52 13.33 -2.49 0.09
C ILE A 52 12.94 -3.81 -0.54
N GLU A 53 11.67 -4.16 -0.41
CA GLU A 53 11.06 -5.36 -0.97
C GLU A 53 9.83 -5.02 -1.80
N THR A 54 9.41 -5.96 -2.66
CA THR A 54 8.11 -5.83 -3.32
C THR A 54 7.03 -5.75 -2.25
N GLY A 55 6.06 -4.84 -2.41
CA GLY A 55 5.02 -4.60 -1.42
C GLY A 55 5.27 -3.49 -0.42
N ASP A 56 6.51 -3.04 -0.28
CA ASP A 56 6.84 -1.97 0.66
C ASP A 56 6.09 -0.68 0.33
N LYS A 57 5.62 -0.03 1.40
CA LYS A 57 4.90 1.23 1.37
C LYS A 57 5.91 2.36 1.39
N ILE A 58 5.89 3.20 0.36
CA ILE A 58 6.76 4.36 0.22
C ILE A 58 5.91 5.62 0.30
N PHE A 59 6.11 6.43 1.33
CA PHE A 59 5.51 7.75 1.42
C PHE A 59 6.50 8.79 0.92
N LEU A 60 6.13 9.51 -0.15
CA LEU A 60 6.94 10.61 -0.68
C LEU A 60 6.53 11.89 0.04
N ILE A 61 7.38 12.39 0.93
CA ILE A 61 7.07 13.53 1.81
C ILE A 61 6.81 14.78 0.98
N ASP A 62 7.66 15.04 -0.03
CA ASP A 62 7.53 16.22 -0.90
C ASP A 62 6.20 16.27 -1.66
N GLU A 63 5.64 15.11 -2.03
CA GLU A 63 4.39 15.02 -2.77
C GLU A 63 3.18 14.80 -1.86
N ASN A 64 3.38 14.45 -0.58
CA ASN A 64 2.34 14.00 0.35
C ASN A 64 1.48 12.86 -0.22
N HIS A 65 2.13 11.86 -0.83
CA HIS A 65 1.44 10.72 -1.45
C HIS A 65 2.12 9.39 -1.10
N THR A 66 1.28 8.37 -0.91
CA THR A 66 1.70 6.98 -0.67
C THR A 66 1.78 6.20 -1.97
N TYR A 67 2.83 5.40 -2.11
CA TYR A 67 3.11 4.51 -3.21
C TYR A 67 3.38 3.08 -2.67
N LEU A 68 3.19 2.07 -3.52
CA LEU A 68 3.64 0.70 -3.27
C LEU A 68 4.70 0.29 -4.27
N ILE A 69 5.69 -0.50 -3.83
CA ILE A 69 6.60 -1.19 -4.74
C ILE A 69 5.85 -2.34 -5.42
N ILE A 70 5.66 -2.23 -6.73
CA ILE A 70 4.91 -3.20 -7.54
C ILE A 70 5.80 -4.10 -8.40
N SER A 71 7.09 -3.83 -8.45
CA SER A 71 8.06 -4.64 -9.20
C SER A 71 8.90 -5.50 -8.29
N GLN A 72 9.60 -6.47 -8.89
CA GLN A 72 10.80 -7.04 -8.27
C GLN A 72 11.81 -5.93 -7.94
N VAL A 73 12.55 -6.12 -6.86
CA VAL A 73 13.62 -5.21 -6.44
C VAL A 73 14.95 -5.72 -6.99
N ALA A 74 15.72 -4.82 -7.59
CA ALA A 74 17.07 -5.11 -8.06
C ALA A 74 18.11 -4.46 -7.13
N LEU A 75 19.08 -5.24 -6.66
CA LEU A 75 20.26 -4.73 -5.95
C LEU A 75 21.42 -4.56 -6.95
N LYS A 76 21.92 -3.33 -7.09
CA LYS A 76 23.07 -3.03 -7.95
C LYS A 76 23.94 -1.96 -7.31
N GLU A 77 25.25 -2.21 -7.25
CA GLU A 77 26.23 -1.24 -6.73
C GLU A 77 25.84 -0.80 -5.31
N ASN A 78 25.44 -1.74 -4.44
CA ASN A 78 24.97 -1.49 -3.06
C ASN A 78 23.71 -0.60 -2.92
N HIS A 79 22.95 -0.42 -4.01
CA HIS A 79 21.72 0.34 -4.01
C HIS A 79 20.57 -0.52 -4.51
N TYR A 80 19.43 -0.41 -3.84
CA TYR A 80 18.20 -1.03 -4.28
C TYR A 80 17.50 -0.14 -5.30
N ARG A 81 16.87 -0.77 -6.28
CA ARG A 81 16.06 -0.10 -7.29
C ARG A 81 14.75 -0.84 -7.49
N ALA A 82 13.65 -0.09 -7.54
CA ALA A 82 12.33 -0.64 -7.78
C ALA A 82 11.42 0.34 -8.53
N ARG A 83 10.27 -0.16 -9.00
CA ARG A 83 9.18 0.62 -9.58
C ARG A 83 8.06 0.77 -8.56
N LEU A 84 7.64 2.01 -8.38
CA LEU A 84 6.56 2.46 -7.52
C LEU A 84 5.29 2.70 -8.34
N ARG A 85 4.14 2.45 -7.72
CA ARG A 85 2.84 2.90 -8.21
C ARG A 85 2.08 3.62 -7.09
N LYS A 86 1.52 4.77 -7.43
CA LYS A 86 0.75 5.61 -6.50
C LYS A 86 -0.49 4.88 -6.00
N CYS A 87 -0.72 4.87 -4.70
CA CYS A 87 -2.01 4.50 -4.14
C CYS A 87 -3.03 5.56 -4.53
N ASN A 88 -4.01 5.17 -5.35
CA ASN A 88 -5.00 6.08 -5.89
C ASN A 88 -6.27 6.14 -5.05
N GLN A 89 -6.44 5.23 -4.08
CA GLN A 89 -7.60 5.17 -3.21
C GLN A 89 -7.21 4.78 -1.78
N LEU A 90 -8.09 5.13 -0.84
CA LEU A 90 -8.08 4.62 0.53
C LEU A 90 -9.29 3.71 0.69
N LEU A 91 -9.05 2.45 1.07
CA LEU A 91 -10.12 1.55 1.47
C LEU A 91 -10.46 1.84 2.93
N LEU A 92 -11.73 2.04 3.22
CA LEU A 92 -12.23 2.36 4.56
C LEU A 92 -12.82 1.10 5.21
N LYS A 93 -12.39 0.83 6.45
CA LYS A 93 -13.03 -0.10 7.38
C LYS A 93 -13.59 0.66 8.57
N GLU A 94 -14.85 0.40 8.88
CA GLU A 94 -15.51 0.90 10.08
C GLU A 94 -15.44 -0.21 11.12
N ILE A 95 -14.63 0.00 12.17
CA ILE A 95 -14.50 -0.93 13.28
C ILE A 95 -15.53 -0.53 14.33
N PRO A 96 -16.48 -1.43 14.68
CA PRO A 96 -17.44 -1.12 15.72
C PRO A 96 -16.74 -0.98 17.08
N GLY A 97 -17.31 -0.15 17.94
CA GLY A 97 -16.88 -0.04 19.33
C GLY A 97 -16.97 -1.36 20.07
N GLU A 98 -16.03 -1.62 20.96
CA GLU A 98 -16.00 -2.81 21.80
C GLU A 98 -16.49 -2.51 23.22
N GLU A 99 -17.05 -3.53 23.86
CA GLU A 99 -17.44 -3.49 25.26
C GLU A 99 -16.24 -3.93 26.13
N VAL A 100 -15.67 -3.00 26.90
CA VAL A 100 -14.50 -3.24 27.76
C VAL A 100 -14.88 -3.20 29.23
N ILE A 101 -14.38 -4.16 30.01
CA ILE A 101 -14.56 -4.17 31.47
C ILE A 101 -13.61 -3.13 32.07
N VAL A 102 -14.18 -2.08 32.64
CA VAL A 102 -13.43 -0.97 33.27
C VAL A 102 -13.36 -1.11 34.78
N GLY A 103 -14.11 -2.04 35.37
CA GLY A 103 -14.03 -2.33 36.79
C GLY A 103 -15.02 -3.38 37.23
N TYR A 104 -15.11 -3.55 38.55
CA TYR A 104 -16.11 -4.39 39.19
C TYR A 104 -16.81 -3.56 40.26
N ASP A 105 -18.12 -3.71 40.38
CA ASP A 105 -18.90 -3.07 41.44
C ASP A 105 -18.60 -3.73 42.81
N PRO A 106 -19.09 -3.17 43.94
CA PRO A 106 -18.87 -3.75 45.27
C PRO A 106 -19.43 -5.16 45.47
N MET A 107 -20.25 -5.67 44.54
CA MET A 107 -20.77 -7.04 44.52
C MET A 107 -19.96 -7.97 43.61
N GLY A 108 -18.87 -7.48 43.01
CA GLY A 108 -18.01 -8.24 42.11
C GLY A 108 -18.57 -8.42 40.69
N ARG A 109 -19.56 -7.62 40.28
CA ARG A 109 -20.11 -7.65 38.91
C ARG A 109 -19.31 -6.72 38.00
N PRO A 110 -18.99 -7.12 36.76
CA PRO A 110 -18.24 -6.28 35.84
C PRO A 110 -19.02 -5.01 35.48
N ILE A 111 -18.30 -3.90 35.41
CA ILE A 111 -18.76 -2.60 34.88
C ILE A 111 -18.13 -2.45 33.51
N TYR A 112 -18.97 -2.21 32.51
CA TYR A 112 -18.55 -2.08 31.13
C TYR A 112 -18.56 -0.62 30.67
N GLU A 113 -17.66 -0.29 29.77
CA GLU A 113 -17.65 0.94 28.98
C GLU A 113 -17.58 0.55 27.49
N TYR A 114 -18.15 1.37 26.60
CA TYR A 114 -18.11 1.15 25.16
C TYR A 114 -17.08 2.08 24.55
N THR A 115 -16.19 1.54 23.73
CA THR A 115 -15.31 2.39 22.92
C THR A 115 -16.09 3.00 21.75
N ASP A 116 -15.68 4.18 21.30
CA ASP A 116 -16.26 4.77 20.09
C ASP A 116 -15.85 3.94 18.85
N PRO A 117 -16.71 3.87 17.82
CA PRO A 117 -16.34 3.25 16.55
C PRO A 117 -15.18 4.00 15.90
N GLN A 118 -14.33 3.27 15.20
CA GLN A 118 -13.12 3.82 14.57
C GLN A 118 -13.09 3.56 13.07
N ASP A 119 -12.75 4.58 12.32
CA ASP A 119 -12.48 4.49 10.89
C ASP A 119 -10.99 4.23 10.65
N ILE A 120 -10.67 3.14 9.95
CA ILE A 120 -9.30 2.82 9.51
C ILE A 120 -9.21 2.90 7.99
N TYR A 121 -8.15 3.58 7.52
CA TYR A 121 -7.90 3.83 6.11
C TYR A 121 -6.69 3.04 5.61
N PHE A 122 -6.90 2.24 4.58
CA PHE A 122 -5.87 1.40 3.98
C PHE A 122 -5.49 1.93 2.59
N PRO A 123 -4.26 2.43 2.39
CA PRO A 123 -3.82 2.92 1.10
C PRO A 123 -3.72 1.76 0.10
N ALA A 124 -4.37 1.92 -1.06
CA ALA A 124 -4.46 0.88 -2.06
C ALA A 124 -4.34 1.43 -3.49
N ILE A 125 -3.94 0.55 -4.39
CA ILE A 125 -4.08 0.74 -5.83
C ILE A 125 -5.39 0.04 -6.22
N ALA A 126 -6.45 0.82 -6.38
CA ALA A 126 -7.77 0.31 -6.74
C ALA A 126 -8.07 0.53 -8.22
N GLU A 127 -8.58 -0.50 -8.87
CA GLU A 127 -8.93 -0.53 -10.28
C GLU A 127 -10.34 -1.09 -10.46
N ASN A 128 -11.15 -0.41 -11.27
CA ASN A 128 -12.42 -0.94 -11.79
C ASN A 128 -12.25 -1.54 -13.20
N ARG A 129 -11.00 -1.63 -13.68
CA ARG A 129 -10.56 -2.26 -14.92
C ARG A 129 -9.20 -2.89 -14.64
N ALA A 130 -9.16 -4.20 -14.39
CA ALA A 130 -7.90 -4.89 -14.12
C ALA A 130 -7.09 -4.95 -15.42
N MET A 131 -5.85 -4.44 -15.46
CA MET A 131 -4.97 -4.73 -16.60
C MET A 131 -4.23 -6.06 -16.37
N ASP A 132 -4.23 -6.94 -17.36
CA ASP A 132 -3.37 -8.13 -17.32
C ASP A 132 -1.90 -7.70 -17.36
N ILE A 133 -1.18 -7.97 -16.28
CA ILE A 133 0.23 -7.61 -16.06
C ILE A 133 1.15 -8.27 -17.10
N LYS A 134 0.72 -9.36 -17.75
CA LYS A 134 1.50 -10.05 -18.80
C LYS A 134 1.21 -9.56 -20.21
N SER A 135 -0.03 -9.19 -20.52
CA SER A 135 -0.44 -8.85 -21.90
C SER A 135 -0.67 -7.35 -22.14
N ASN A 136 -0.68 -6.54 -21.08
CA ASN A 136 -0.99 -5.10 -21.14
C ASN A 136 -2.36 -4.81 -21.79
N GLN A 137 -3.29 -5.78 -21.72
CA GLN A 137 -4.66 -5.63 -22.19
C GLN A 137 -5.61 -5.35 -21.01
N PRO A 138 -6.60 -4.45 -21.16
CA PRO A 138 -7.59 -4.19 -20.14
C PRO A 138 -8.58 -5.35 -20.03
N ILE A 139 -8.62 -6.00 -18.87
CA ILE A 139 -9.72 -6.88 -18.45
C ILE A 139 -10.83 -5.95 -17.94
N VAL A 140 -11.99 -6.01 -18.59
CA VAL A 140 -13.18 -5.32 -18.13
C VAL A 140 -13.73 -6.08 -16.92
N LEU A 141 -13.59 -5.51 -15.73
CA LEU A 141 -14.34 -5.97 -14.56
C LEU A 141 -15.82 -5.58 -14.75
N LEU A 142 -16.74 -6.35 -14.17
CA LEU A 142 -18.16 -5.98 -14.18
C LEU A 142 -18.34 -4.63 -13.47
N GLU A 143 -19.37 -3.85 -13.82
CA GLU A 143 -19.60 -2.51 -13.22
C GLU A 143 -19.72 -2.52 -11.69
N ASN A 144 -20.07 -3.67 -11.11
CA ASN A 144 -20.23 -3.89 -9.68
C ASN A 144 -18.99 -4.49 -9.01
N GLU A 145 -17.87 -4.71 -9.71
CA GLU A 145 -16.66 -5.30 -9.14
C GLU A 145 -15.52 -4.27 -9.01
N ILE A 146 -14.69 -4.47 -7.99
CA ILE A 146 -13.46 -3.71 -7.78
C ILE A 146 -12.30 -4.65 -7.49
N MET A 147 -11.13 -4.32 -8.02
CA MET A 147 -9.88 -4.94 -7.64
C MET A 147 -9.05 -3.92 -6.88
N ALA A 148 -8.46 -4.30 -5.75
CA ALA A 148 -7.52 -3.44 -5.05
C ALA A 148 -6.26 -4.20 -4.66
N ILE A 149 -5.13 -3.52 -4.76
CA ILE A 149 -3.82 -4.05 -4.39
C ILE A 149 -3.34 -3.27 -3.16
N LEU A 150 -2.98 -4.00 -2.11
CA LEU A 150 -2.44 -3.46 -0.86
C LEU A 150 -1.08 -4.10 -0.55
N GLN A 151 -0.37 -3.49 0.39
CA GLN A 151 0.77 -4.15 1.04
C GLN A 151 0.33 -5.44 1.75
N ASP A 152 1.15 -6.47 1.68
CA ASP A 152 0.96 -7.72 2.40
C ASP A 152 1.59 -7.66 3.79
N ASN A 153 0.83 -7.15 4.76
CA ASN A 153 1.20 -7.07 6.17
C ASN A 153 0.12 -7.71 7.06
N ILE A 154 0.41 -7.90 8.35
CA ILE A 154 -0.50 -8.57 9.30
C ILE A 154 -1.86 -7.86 9.35
N GLU A 155 -1.84 -6.54 9.50
CA GLU A 155 -3.04 -5.69 9.61
C GLU A 155 -3.98 -5.87 8.40
N ASN A 156 -3.46 -5.73 7.18
CA ASN A 156 -4.24 -5.90 5.95
C ASN A 156 -4.77 -7.33 5.80
N ARG A 157 -4.01 -8.34 6.23
CA ARG A 157 -4.45 -9.74 6.18
C ARG A 157 -5.60 -10.03 7.14
N GLU A 158 -5.68 -9.33 8.26
CA GLU A 158 -6.74 -9.49 9.26
C GLU A 158 -8.02 -8.77 8.83
N HIS A 159 -7.88 -7.59 8.21
CA HIS A 159 -9.05 -6.79 7.78
C HIS A 159 -9.65 -7.20 6.43
N PHE A 160 -8.86 -7.80 5.52
CA PHE A 160 -9.33 -8.19 4.19
C PHE A 160 -9.33 -9.70 4.00
N ILE A 161 -10.32 -10.35 4.63
CA ILE A 161 -10.67 -11.77 4.43
C ILE A 161 -11.98 -11.89 3.64
N GLU A 162 -12.36 -13.11 3.23
CA GLU A 162 -13.61 -13.30 2.48
C GLU A 162 -14.85 -12.90 3.28
N ASP A 163 -15.89 -12.40 2.59
CA ASP A 163 -17.16 -11.87 3.12
C ASP A 163 -17.05 -10.58 3.96
N GLU A 164 -15.86 -10.12 4.29
CA GLU A 164 -15.65 -8.83 4.95
C GLU A 164 -16.04 -7.65 4.06
N ARG A 165 -16.53 -6.57 4.69
CA ARG A 165 -16.97 -5.35 3.98
C ARG A 165 -15.96 -4.24 4.05
N PHE A 166 -15.87 -3.41 3.02
CA PHE A 166 -15.03 -2.21 2.98
C PHE A 166 -15.66 -1.16 2.09
N LYS A 167 -15.32 0.11 2.32
CA LYS A 167 -15.83 1.23 1.51
C LYS A 167 -14.74 1.82 0.63
N VAL A 168 -15.10 2.17 -0.60
CA VAL A 168 -14.23 2.89 -1.55
C VAL A 168 -15.07 3.94 -2.26
N VAL A 169 -14.65 5.20 -2.19
CA VAL A 169 -15.34 6.33 -2.83
C VAL A 169 -16.85 6.36 -2.44
N GLY A 170 -17.13 6.14 -1.16
CA GLY A 170 -18.51 6.15 -0.62
C GLY A 170 -19.39 4.95 -1.01
N LYS A 171 -18.87 3.98 -1.76
CA LYS A 171 -19.56 2.72 -2.08
C LYS A 171 -19.06 1.59 -1.20
N GLU A 172 -19.97 0.72 -0.77
CA GLU A 172 -19.65 -0.44 0.07
C GLU A 172 -19.48 -1.69 -0.81
N TYR A 173 -18.40 -2.43 -0.57
CA TYR A 173 -18.07 -3.66 -1.27
C TYR A 173 -17.86 -4.76 -0.24
N ARG A 174 -18.17 -5.99 -0.65
CA ARG A 174 -17.86 -7.22 0.07
C ARG A 174 -16.71 -7.93 -0.62
N VAL A 175 -15.73 -8.41 0.14
CA VAL A 175 -14.61 -9.19 -0.37
C VAL A 175 -15.13 -10.56 -0.85
N ILE A 176 -14.94 -10.84 -2.14
CA ILE A 176 -15.31 -12.12 -2.78
C ILE A 176 -14.09 -12.96 -3.18
N GLY A 177 -12.89 -12.44 -2.98
CA GLY A 177 -11.66 -13.19 -3.19
C GLY A 177 -10.42 -12.44 -2.76
N VAL A 178 -9.43 -13.18 -2.26
CA VAL A 178 -8.15 -12.65 -1.80
C VAL A 178 -7.01 -13.45 -2.44
N GLY A 179 -6.20 -12.79 -3.26
CA GLY A 179 -5.02 -13.33 -3.91
C GLY A 179 -3.73 -12.87 -3.24
N ARG A 180 -2.78 -13.80 -3.09
CA ARG A 180 -1.44 -13.56 -2.52
C ARG A 180 -0.33 -14.12 -3.42
N LEU A 181 -0.57 -14.10 -4.74
CA LEU A 181 0.34 -14.71 -5.73
C LEU A 181 1.63 -13.91 -5.92
N GLN A 182 1.65 -12.63 -5.54
CA GLN A 182 2.82 -11.78 -5.59
C GLN A 182 3.29 -11.52 -4.15
N ASN A 183 4.49 -11.99 -3.82
CA ASN A 183 5.07 -11.78 -2.50
C ASN A 183 5.11 -10.27 -2.17
N GLY A 184 4.61 -9.93 -0.98
CA GLY A 184 4.56 -8.55 -0.50
C GLY A 184 3.30 -7.78 -0.92
N LEU A 185 2.45 -8.31 -1.80
CA LEU A 185 1.20 -7.68 -2.22
C LEU A 185 -0.01 -8.59 -1.97
N ILE A 186 -1.07 -8.01 -1.42
CA ILE A 186 -2.39 -8.63 -1.39
C ILE A 186 -3.23 -8.02 -2.50
N THR A 187 -3.88 -8.88 -3.25
CA THR A 187 -4.88 -8.48 -4.24
C THR A 187 -6.25 -8.89 -3.71
N ILE A 188 -7.15 -7.94 -3.56
CA ILE A 188 -8.54 -8.22 -3.17
C ILE A 188 -9.46 -7.99 -4.34
N LYS A 189 -10.49 -8.83 -4.44
CA LYS A 189 -11.62 -8.65 -5.34
C LYS A 189 -12.86 -8.37 -4.49
N GLY A 190 -13.52 -7.26 -4.76
CA GLY A 190 -14.76 -6.85 -4.09
C GLY A 190 -15.94 -6.83 -5.05
N GLU A 191 -17.13 -7.11 -4.52
CA GLU A 191 -18.42 -6.97 -5.20
C GLU A 191 -19.27 -5.94 -4.45
N LEU A 192 -19.90 -5.02 -5.18
CA LEU A 192 -20.76 -3.96 -4.65
C LEU A 192 -21.97 -4.56 -3.91
N VAL A 193 -22.28 -4.01 -2.74
CA VAL A 193 -23.39 -4.43 -1.87
C VAL A 193 -24.61 -3.52 -2.04
#